data_AF-U2CUG6-F1
#
_entry.id   AF-U2CUG6-F1
#
_cell.length_a   1.000
_cell.length_b   1.000
_cell.length_c   1.000
_cell.angle_alpha   90.00
_cell.angle_beta   90.00
_cell.angle_gamma   90.00
#
_symmetry.space_group_name_H-M   'P 1'
#
loop_
_entity.id
_entity.type
_entity.pdbx_description
1 polymer ?
#
loop_
_entity_poly.entity_id
_entity_poly.type
_entity_poly.pdbx_seq_one_letter_code
_entity_poly.pdbx_strand_id
1 'polypeptide(L)' 'MSYLTVTDVRRILGISASKAYVIIRQLNNELKEKGYIVVAGKVPKKYFMEKYYCDVDELKEELKAM' A
#
# COMPACT_ATOMS: atom_id res chain seq x y z
N MET A 1 -12.72 -3.56 -5.89
CA MET A 1 -11.27 -3.28 -6.09
C MET A 1 -10.78 -2.45 -4.91
N SER A 2 -9.94 -2.99 -4.03
CA SER A 2 -9.44 -2.25 -2.86
C SER A 2 -8.10 -1.60 -3.20
N TYR A 3 -8.04 -0.27 -3.10
CA TYR A 3 -6.78 0.49 -3.09
C TYR A 3 -6.39 0.78 -1.64
N LEU A 4 -5.09 0.93 -1.40
CA LEU A 4 -4.56 1.47 -0.16
C LEU A 4 -4.11 2.90 -0.41
N THR A 5 -4.55 3.80 0.47
CA THR A 5 -4.14 5.19 0.51
C THR A 5 -2.90 5.37 1.37
N VAL A 6 -2.32 6.57 1.36
CA VAL A 6 -1.24 6.95 2.28
C VAL A 6 -1.63 6.67 3.73
N THR A 7 -2.86 7.00 4.12
CA THR A 7 -3.34 6.78 5.49
C THR A 7 -3.35 5.29 5.84
N ASP A 8 -3.79 4.44 4.92
CA ASP A 8 -3.79 2.98 5.14
C ASP A 8 -2.35 2.47 5.27
N VAL A 9 -1.47 2.83 4.33
CA VAL A 9 -0.05 2.40 4.36
C VAL A 9 0.67 2.88 5.62
N ARG A 10 0.35 4.07 6.12
CA ARG A 10 0.91 4.57 7.39
C ARG A 10 0.51 3.69 8.57
N ARG A 11 -0.76 3.30 8.65
CA ARG A 11 -1.28 2.46 9.74
C ARG A 11 -0.67 1.07 9.65
N ILE A 12 -0.76 0.46 8.47
CA ILE A 12 -0.27 -0.89 8.17
C ILE A 12 1.22 -1.06 8.50
N LEU A 13 2.04 -0.06 8.17
CA LEU A 13 3.50 -0.15 8.38
C LEU A 13 3.98 0.59 9.64
N GLY A 14 3.11 1.27 10.38
CA GLY A 14 3.49 2.08 11.54
C GLY A 14 4.45 3.24 11.20
N ILE A 15 4.31 3.86 10.02
CA ILE A 15 5.26 4.87 9.51
C ILE A 15 4.68 6.29 9.38
N SER A 16 5.59 7.27 9.24
CA SER A 16 5.22 8.66 8.95
C SER A 16 4.55 8.81 7.59
N ALA A 17 3.77 9.88 7.42
CA ALA A 17 3.09 10.19 6.17
C ALA A 17 4.08 10.36 5.01
N SER A 18 5.18 11.08 5.26
CA SER A 18 6.23 11.31 4.27
C SER A 18 6.81 9.98 3.76
N LYS A 19 7.05 9.02 4.66
CA LYS A 19 7.59 7.70 4.29
C LYS A 19 6.57 6.86 3.54
N ALA A 20 5.29 6.91 3.91
CA ALA A 20 4.22 6.24 3.17
C ALA A 20 4.05 6.81 1.73
N TYR A 21 4.19 8.13 1.54
CA TYR A 21 4.19 8.73 0.20
C TYR A 21 5.34 8.23 -0.67
N VAL A 22 6.55 8.10 -0.09
CA VAL A 22 7.72 7.56 -0.81
C VAL A 22 7.45 6.11 -1.26
N ILE A 23 6.91 5.27 -0.37
CA ILE A 23 6.58 3.88 -0.68
C ILE A 23 5.54 3.79 -1.79
N ILE A 24 4.43 4.53 -1.68
CA ILE A 24 3.38 4.52 -2.70
C ILE A 24 3.92 4.99 -4.06
N ARG A 25 4.80 6.00 -4.06
CA ARG A 25 5.44 6.47 -5.29
C ARG A 25 6.33 5.40 -5.91
N GLN A 26 7.12 4.70 -5.09
CA GLN A 26 7.98 3.61 -5.56
C GLN A 26 7.14 2.48 -6.18
N LEU A 27 6.10 2.00 -5.50
CA LEU A 27 5.23 0.95 -6.01
C LEU A 27 4.51 1.38 -7.31
N ASN A 28 4.09 2.64 -7.39
CA ASN A 28 3.48 3.18 -8.60
C ASN A 28 4.49 3.30 -9.75
N ASN A 29 5.77 3.56 -9.49
CA ASN A 29 6.79 3.55 -10.53
C ASN A 29 7.02 2.12 -11.06
N GLU A 30 7.11 1.13 -10.19
CA GLU A 30 7.23 -0.28 -10.62
C GLU A 30 6.02 -0.74 -11.45
N LEU A 31 4.81 -0.31 -11.07
CA LEU A 31 3.59 -0.61 -11.82
C LEU A 31 3.59 0.08 -13.20
N LYS A 32 4.09 1.32 -13.29
CA LYS A 32 4.28 2.01 -14.58
C LYS A 32 5.27 1.27 -15.47
N GLU A 33 6.39 0.82 -14.91
CA GLU A 33 7.40 0.03 -15.63
C GLU A 33 6.82 -1.28 -16.19
N LYS A 34 5.85 -1.87 -15.47
CA LYS A 34 5.08 -3.04 -15.92
C LYS A 34 3.95 -2.71 -16.91
N GLY A 35 3.81 -1.45 -17.32
CA GLY A 35 2.79 -1.00 -18.29
C GLY A 35 1.41 -0.74 -17.68
N TYR A 36 1.27 -0.69 -16.36
CA TYR A 36 0.00 -0.36 -15.71
C TYR A 36 -0.22 1.14 -15.57
N ILE A 37 -1.50 1.53 -15.64
CA ILE A 37 -1.93 2.87 -15.23
C ILE A 37 -1.97 2.92 -13.70
N VAL A 38 -1.36 3.96 -13.14
CA VAL A 38 -1.30 4.18 -11.70
C VAL A 38 -1.94 5.49 -11.29
N VAL A 39 -2.37 5.57 -10.03
CA VAL A 39 -2.96 6.78 -9.48
C VAL A 39 -2.12 7.25 -8.30
N ALA A 40 -1.69 8.51 -8.34
CA ALA A 40 -0.92 9.11 -7.27
C ALA A 40 -1.68 9.04 -5.93
N GLY A 41 -0.96 8.81 -4.84
CA GLY A 41 -1.51 8.76 -3.49
C GLY A 41 -2.23 7.45 -3.12
N LYS A 42 -2.36 6.50 -4.06
CA LYS A 42 -2.89 5.16 -3.76
C LYS A 42 -2.16 4.06 -4.54
N VAL A 43 -2.28 2.83 -4.06
CA VAL A 43 -1.69 1.62 -4.67
C VAL A 43 -2.68 0.46 -4.59
N PRO A 44 -2.75 -0.45 -5.57
CA PRO A 44 -3.59 -1.64 -5.46
C PRO A 44 -3.20 -2.49 -4.24
N LYS A 45 -4.18 -2.85 -3.40
CA LYS A 45 -3.96 -3.64 -2.17
C LYS A 45 -3.18 -4.94 -2.43
N LYS A 46 -3.54 -5.64 -3.51
CA LYS A 46 -2.87 -6.88 -3.93
C LYS A 46 -1.37 -6.66 -4.18
N TYR A 47 -1.02 -5.61 -4.92
CA TYR A 47 0.36 -5.30 -5.25
C TYR A 47 1.18 -4.90 -4.02
N PHE A 48 0.58 -4.12 -3.12
CA PHE A 48 1.21 -3.76 -1.85
C PHE A 48 1.51 -4.98 -0.99
N MET A 49 0.54 -5.89 -0.84
CA MET A 49 0.68 -7.12 -0.05
C MET A 49 1.74 -8.07 -0.64
N GLU A 50 1.79 -8.23 -1.96
CA GLU A 50 2.82 -9.03 -2.65
C GLU A 50 4.24 -8.51 -2.38
N LYS A 51 4.41 -7.19 -2.26
CA LYS A 51 5.72 -6.54 -2.11
C LYS A 51 6.22 -6.42 -0.67
N TYR A 52 5.32 -6.18 0.27
CA TYR A 52 5.71 -5.93 1.66
C TYR A 52 5.57 -7.15 2.58
N TYR A 53 5.05 -8.28 2.07
CA TYR A 53 4.93 -9.56 2.78
C TYR A 53 4.54 -9.40 4.26
N CYS A 54 3.60 -8.48 4.53
CA CYS A 54 3.08 -8.28 5.87
C CYS A 54 2.19 -9.48 6.17
N ASP A 55 2.42 -10.15 7.30
CA ASP A 55 1.62 -11.30 7.70
C ASP A 55 0.14 -10.94 7.63
N VAL A 56 -0.55 -11.56 6.67
CA VAL A 56 -1.84 -11.10 6.18
C VAL A 56 -2.92 -11.27 7.26
N ASP A 57 -2.66 -12.13 8.23
CA ASP A 57 -3.57 -12.45 9.32
C ASP A 57 -3.58 -11.38 10.42
N GLU A 58 -2.45 -10.73 10.73
CA GLU A 58 -2.44 -9.58 11.67
C GLU A 58 -3.14 -8.35 11.06
N LEU A 59 -2.94 -8.12 9.76
CA LEU A 59 -3.56 -7.01 9.04
C LEU A 59 -5.08 -7.14 8.88
N LYS A 60 -5.59 -8.37 8.76
CA LYS A 60 -7.04 -8.63 8.65
C LYS A 60 -7.74 -8.39 9.98
N GLU A 61 -7.09 -8.71 11.11
CA GLU A 61 -7.64 -8.48 12.44
C GLU A 61 -7.67 -6.97 12.75
N GLU A 62 -6.61 -6.22 12.43
CA GLU A 62 -6.62 -4.76 12.60
C GLU A 62 -7.63 -4.05 11.68
N LEU A 63 -7.80 -4.51 10.43
CA LEU A 63 -8.78 -3.93 9.50
C LEU A 63 -10.23 -4.34 9.79
N LYS A 64 -10.49 -5.48 10.43
CA LYS A 64 -11.83 -5.89 10.90
C LYS A 64 -12.25 -5.17 12.18
N ALA A 65 -11.29 -4.72 12.98
CA ALA A 65 -11.53 -3.90 14.15
C ALA A 65 -11.82 -2.42 13.82
N MET A 66 -11.72 -2.03 12.54
CA MET A 66 -12.16 -0.73 12.00
C MET A 66 -13.57 -0.83 11.39
#